data_AF-A0A9D1M9X3-F1
#
_entry.id   AF-A0A9D1M9X3-F1
#
_cell.length_a   1.000
_cell.length_b   1.000
_cell.length_c   1.000
_cell.angle_alpha   90.00
_cell.angle_beta   90.00
_cell.angle_gamma   90.00
#
_symmetry.space_group_name_H-M   'P 1'
#
loop_
_entity.id
_entity.type
_entity.pdbx_description
1 polymer ?
#
loop_
_entity_poly.entity_id
_entity_poly.type
_entity_poly.pdbx_seq_one_letter_code
_entity_poly.pdbx_strand_id
1 'polypeptide(L)'
;MNFIEELYYGNISPSKKCFDQNTTYAAALNNFCQKEEMLTTQLTGKNLKAFTSLINSVDEMTALSDLENFKAGFKLGAKMMCDVLLSEGEIFHDLN
;
A
#
# COMPACT_ATOMS: atom_id res chain seq x y z
N MET A 1 23.82 7.71 -3.27
CA MET A 1 22.47 8.20 -3.65
C MET A 1 21.91 8.92 -2.44
N ASN A 2 21.63 10.22 -2.54
CA ASN A 2 21.15 11.04 -1.41
C ASN A 2 19.61 10.97 -1.35
N PHE A 3 19.08 10.26 -0.36
CA PHE A 3 17.64 10.02 -0.23
C PHE A 3 16.80 11.30 -0.21
N ILE A 4 17.28 12.37 0.44
CA ILE A 4 16.54 13.62 0.58
C ILE A 4 16.47 14.38 -0.74
N GLU A 5 17.56 14.41 -1.50
CA GLU A 5 17.57 15.03 -2.84
C GLU A 5 16.67 14.27 -3.80
N GLU A 6 16.73 12.94 -3.80
CA GLU A 6 15.89 12.09 -4.65
C GLU A 6 14.39 12.21 -4.30
N LEU A 7 14.07 12.41 -3.02
CA LEU A 7 12.71 12.71 -2.58
C LEU A 7 12.27 14.12 -3.02
N TYR A 8 13.13 15.13 -2.88
CA TYR A 8 12.86 16.52 -3.26
C TYR A 8 12.56 16.64 -4.76
N TYR A 9 13.33 15.95 -5.60
CA TYR A 9 13.12 15.92 -7.05
C TYR A 9 11.98 14.99 -7.49
N GLY A 10 11.36 14.24 -6.57
CA GLY A 10 10.24 13.33 -6.87
C GLY A 10 10.66 12.01 -7.54
N ASN A 11 11.95 11.69 -7.56
CA ASN A 11 12.47 10.41 -8.05
C ASN A 11 12.03 9.26 -7.14
N ILE A 12 11.89 9.53 -5.84
CA ILE A 12 11.26 8.63 -4.87
C ILE A 12 9.83 9.12 -4.63
N SER A 13 8.86 8.27 -4.92
CA SER A 13 7.46 8.52 -4.61
C SER A 13 6.99 7.51 -3.57
N PRO A 14 7.02 7.85 -2.27
CA PRO A 14 6.66 6.90 -1.20
C PRO A 14 5.26 6.30 -1.35
N SER A 15 4.32 7.05 -1.93
CA SER A 15 2.95 6.63 -2.18
C SER A 15 2.79 5.72 -3.42
N LYS A 16 3.79 5.63 -4.30
CA LYS A 16 3.70 4.74 -5.47
C LYS A 16 3.95 3.31 -5.01
N LYS A 17 2.90 2.51 -5.05
CA LYS A 17 3.04 1.05 -4.99
C LYS A 17 3.53 0.55 -6.34
N CYS A 18 4.79 0.14 -6.39
CA CYS A 18 5.30 -0.69 -7.47
C CYS A 18 5.28 -2.14 -7.01
N PHE A 19 4.77 -3.03 -7.85
CA PHE A 19 4.81 -4.47 -7.64
C PHE A 19 5.35 -5.12 -8.90
N ASP A 20 6.15 -6.18 -8.73
CA ASP A 20 6.63 -6.99 -9.86
C ASP A 20 5.44 -7.79 -10.44
N GLN A 21 5.40 -7.92 -11.77
CA GLN A 21 4.38 -8.67 -12.48
C GLN A 21 4.35 -10.17 -12.12
N ASN A 22 5.45 -10.69 -11.58
CA ASN A 22 5.59 -12.08 -11.13
C ASN A 22 5.12 -12.30 -9.68
N THR A 23 4.53 -11.29 -9.03
CA THR A 23 4.05 -11.42 -7.65
C THR A 23 2.67 -12.08 -7.57
N THR A 24 2.38 -12.69 -6.42
CA THR A 24 1.02 -13.17 -6.08
C THR A 24 -0.01 -12.05 -6.11
N TYR A 25 0.40 -10.81 -5.78
CA TYR A 25 -0.43 -9.62 -5.90
C TYR A 25 -0.81 -9.32 -7.36
N ALA A 26 0.15 -9.33 -8.28
CA ALA A 26 -0.11 -9.11 -9.70
C ALA A 26 -1.06 -10.16 -10.28
N ALA A 27 -0.90 -11.44 -9.90
CA ALA A 27 -1.81 -12.50 -10.30
C ALA A 27 -3.24 -12.29 -9.78
N ALA A 28 -3.38 -11.88 -8.51
CA ALA A 28 -4.68 -11.58 -7.92
C ALA A 28 -5.36 -10.38 -8.58
N LEU A 29 -4.60 -9.31 -8.85
CA LEU A 29 -5.10 -8.11 -9.54
C LEU A 29 -5.56 -8.44 -10.98
N ASN A 30 -4.76 -9.22 -11.72
CA ASN A 30 -5.14 -9.66 -13.07
C ASN A 30 -6.45 -10.46 -13.06
N ASN A 31 -6.61 -11.39 -12.09
CA ASN A 31 -7.85 -12.13 -11.96
C ASN A 31 -9.03 -11.20 -11.63
N PHE A 32 -8.85 -10.24 -10.72
CA PHE A 32 -9.86 -9.23 -10.42
C PHE A 32 -10.30 -8.47 -11.68
N CYS A 33 -9.36 -7.89 -12.43
CA CYS A 33 -9.67 -7.14 -13.65
C CYS A 33 -10.37 -7.99 -14.71
N GLN A 34 -9.95 -9.26 -14.89
CA GLN A 34 -10.62 -10.17 -15.82
C GLN A 34 -12.08 -10.45 -15.43
N LYS A 35 -12.35 -10.63 -14.14
CA LYS A 35 -13.73 -10.83 -13.64
C LYS A 35 -14.55 -9.55 -13.73
N GLU A 36 -13.94 -8.41 -13.44
CA GLU A 36 -14.57 -7.10 -13.58
C GLU A 36 -15.01 -6.84 -15.02
N GLU A 37 -14.12 -7.05 -16.00
CA GLU A 37 -14.43 -6.89 -17.42
C GLU A 37 -15.53 -7.87 -17.88
N MET A 38 -15.42 -9.14 -17.47
CA MET A 38 -16.43 -10.16 -17.79
C MET A 38 -17.82 -9.77 -17.26
N LEU A 39 -17.92 -9.29 -16.01
CA LEU A 39 -19.19 -8.90 -15.42
C LEU A 39 -19.72 -7.58 -16.01
N THR A 40 -18.84 -6.64 -16.30
CA THR A 40 -19.20 -5.35 -16.92
C THR A 40 -19.83 -5.55 -18.30
N THR A 41 -19.34 -6.52 -19.07
CA THR A 41 -19.88 -6.84 -20.41
C THR A 41 -21.18 -7.64 -20.37
N GLN A 42 -21.40 -8.45 -19.32
CA GLN A 42 -22.59 -9.31 -19.21
C GLN A 42 -23.78 -8.65 -18.50
N LEU A 43 -23.51 -7.77 -17.53
CA LEU A 43 -24.55 -7.10 -16.76
C LEU A 43 -25.13 -5.90 -17.52
N THR A 44 -26.41 -5.63 -17.33
CA THR A 44 -27.09 -4.47 -17.91
C THR A 44 -28.06 -3.81 -16.93
N GLY A 45 -28.51 -2.60 -17.27
CA GLY A 45 -29.55 -1.89 -16.52
C GLY A 45 -29.22 -1.65 -15.05
N LYS A 46 -30.11 -2.07 -14.15
CA LYS A 46 -29.94 -1.86 -12.70
C LYS A 46 -28.78 -2.67 -12.12
N ASN A 47 -28.53 -3.87 -12.62
CA ASN A 47 -27.48 -4.74 -12.10
C ASN A 47 -26.09 -4.20 -12.46
N LEU A 48 -25.92 -3.68 -13.68
CA LEU A 48 -24.67 -3.01 -14.07
C LEU A 48 -24.39 -1.79 -13.19
N LYS A 49 -25.41 -0.94 -12.94
CA LYS A 49 -25.26 0.22 -12.05
C LYS A 49 -24.88 -0.18 -10.62
N ALA A 50 -25.50 -1.22 -10.08
CA ALA A 50 -25.16 -1.73 -8.75
C ALA A 50 -23.74 -2.29 -8.70
N PHE A 51 -23.32 -3.03 -9.74
CA PHE A 51 -21.97 -3.56 -9.86
C PHE A 51 -20.91 -2.45 -9.96
N THR A 52 -21.10 -1.46 -10.83
CA THR A 52 -20.17 -0.32 -10.92
C THR A 52 -20.10 0.46 -9.61
N SER A 53 -21.24 0.66 -8.92
CA SER A 53 -21.24 1.30 -7.60
C SER A 53 -20.46 0.48 -6.57
N LEU A 54 -20.56 -0.85 -6.61
CA LEU A 54 -19.81 -1.74 -5.73
C LEU A 54 -18.30 -1.62 -5.97
N ILE A 55 -17.85 -1.66 -7.23
CA ILE A 55 -16.43 -1.50 -7.57
C ILE A 55 -15.90 -0.15 -7.07
N ASN A 56 -16.63 0.94 -7.32
CA ASN A 56 -16.25 2.26 -6.82
C ASN A 56 -16.12 2.30 -5.29
N SER A 57 -17.05 1.66 -4.56
CA SER A 57 -16.97 1.55 -3.10
C SER A 57 -15.76 0.73 -2.63
N VAL A 58 -15.41 -0.35 -3.35
CA VAL A 58 -14.23 -1.17 -3.04
C VAL A 58 -12.94 -0.38 -3.29
N ASP A 59 -12.87 0.39 -4.38
CA ASP A 59 -11.72 1.23 -4.70
C ASP A 59 -11.50 2.32 -3.66
N GLU A 60 -12.57 3.02 -3.25
CA GLU A 60 -12.50 4.04 -2.20
C GLU A 60 -12.05 3.45 -0.86
N MET A 61 -12.65 2.31 -0.45
CA MET A 61 -12.26 1.61 0.78
C MET A 61 -10.80 1.16 0.74
N THR A 62 -10.33 0.67 -0.40
CA THR A 62 -8.94 0.22 -0.59
C THR A 62 -7.99 1.40 -0.53
N ALA A 63 -8.31 2.52 -1.19
CA ALA A 63 -7.49 3.73 -1.16
C ALA A 63 -7.36 4.31 0.26
N LEU A 64 -8.46 4.33 1.04
CA LEU A 64 -8.43 4.74 2.44
C LEU A 64 -7.59 3.80 3.30
N SER A 65 -7.78 2.48 3.13
CA SER A 65 -7.00 1.47 3.87
C SER A 65 -5.51 1.58 3.56
N ASP A 66 -5.16 1.81 2.30
CA ASP A 66 -3.79 1.99 1.84
C ASP A 66 -3.15 3.24 2.43
N LEU A 67 -3.88 4.35 2.48
CA LEU A 67 -3.41 5.58 3.10
C LEU A 67 -3.15 5.40 4.60
N GLU A 68 -4.05 4.73 5.32
CA GLU A 68 -3.88 4.49 6.75
C GLU A 68 -2.73 3.53 7.04
N ASN A 69 -2.59 2.46 6.26
CA ASN A 69 -1.45 1.54 6.34
C ASN A 69 -0.12 2.25 6.05
N PHE A 70 -0.10 3.12 5.04
CA PHE A 70 1.07 3.94 4.72
C PHE A 70 1.46 4.84 5.90
N LYS A 71 0.51 5.59 6.47
CA LYS A 71 0.76 6.42 7.67
C LYS A 71 1.24 5.58 8.85
N ALA A 72 0.64 4.42 9.08
CA ALA A 72 1.02 3.51 10.16
C ALA A 72 2.45 3.01 10.00
N GLY A 73 2.85 2.62 8.78
CA GLY A 73 4.21 2.20 8.46
C GLY A 73 5.26 3.29 8.73
N PHE A 74 4.99 4.53 8.31
CA PHE A 74 5.89 5.66 8.59
C PHE A 74 6.02 5.96 10.09
N LYS A 75 4.89 5.97 10.81
CA LYS A 75 4.90 6.16 12.27
C LYS A 75 5.67 5.05 12.98
N LEU A 76 5.51 3.80 12.54
CA LEU A 76 6.23 2.66 13.09
C LEU A 76 7.74 2.80 12.85
N GLY A 77 8.16 3.08 11.61
CA GLY A 77 9.56 3.27 11.26
C GLY A 77 10.22 4.41 12.04
N ALA A 78 9.52 5.54 12.20
CA ALA A 78 10.01 6.66 13.02
C ALA A 78 10.19 6.27 14.50
N LYS A 79 9.22 5.54 15.08
CA LYS A 79 9.31 5.04 16.46
C LYS A 79 10.48 4.09 16.65
N MET A 80 10.68 3.14 15.72
CA MET A 80 11.83 2.22 15.74
C MET A 80 13.16 2.98 15.68
N MET A 81 13.26 3.99 14.81
CA MET A 81 14.47 4.80 14.68
C MET A 81 14.74 5.62 15.95
N CYS A 82 13.70 6.25 16.51
CA CYS A 82 13.81 6.97 17.78
C CYS A 82 14.26 6.04 18.91
N ASP A 83 13.70 4.84 18.98
CA ASP A 83 14.10 3.83 19.97
C ASP A 83 15.59 3.51 19.86
N VAL A 84 16.08 3.17 18.65
CA VAL A 84 17.51 2.88 18.39
C VAL A 84 18.44 4.05 18.70
N LEU A 85 18.04 5.29 18.38
CA LEU A 85 18.90 6.47 18.54
C LEU A 85 18.89 7.06 19.96
N LEU A 86 17.79 6.89 20.69
CA LEU A 86 17.60 7.46 22.03
C LEU A 86 17.86 6.43 23.14
N SER A 87 17.99 5.14 22.80
CA SER A 87 18.45 4.10 23.72
C SER A 87 19.95 4.19 23.97
N GLU A 88 20.43 5.34 24.46
CA GLU A 88 21.72 5.41 25.13
C GLU A 88 21.57 4.79 26.54
N GLY A 89 22.04 3.56 26.74
CA GLY A 89 22.24 3.03 28.10
C GLY A 89 22.21 1.51 28.31
N GLU A 90 21.61 0.72 27.42
CA GLU A 90 21.44 -0.73 27.67
C GLU A 90 22.12 -1.57 26.59
N ILE A 91 23.45 -1.51 26.50
CA ILE A 91 24.17 -2.27 25.48
C ILE A 91 24.57 -3.67 25.98
N PHE A 92 24.96 -3.89 27.24
CA PHE A 92 25.14 -5.25 27.81
C PHE A 92 25.08 -5.24 29.34
N HIS A 93 24.12 -5.94 29.97
CA HIS A 93 24.18 -6.31 31.39
C HIS A 93 24.10 -7.82 31.66
N ASP A 94 23.77 -8.64 30.66
CA ASP A 94 23.64 -10.10 30.80
C ASP A 94 24.78 -10.85 30.09
N LEU A 95 26.00 -10.64 30.58
CA LEU A 95 27.11 -11.59 30.43
C LEU A 95 27.94 -11.55 31.73
N ASN A 96 27.43 -12.17 32.80
CA ASN A 96 28.20 -12.60 33.97
C ASN A 96 27.54 -13.85 34.58
#